data_AF-A0AA35WS30-F1
#
_entry.id   AF-A0AA35WS30-F1
#
_cell.length_a   1.000
_cell.length_b   1.000
_cell.length_c   1.000
_cell.angle_alpha   90.00
_cell.angle_beta   90.00
_cell.angle_gamma   90.00
#
_symmetry.space_group_name_H-M   'P 1'
#
loop_
_entity.id
_entity.type
_entity.pdbx_description
1 polymer ?
#
loop_
_entity_poly.entity_id
_entity_poly.type
_entity_poly.pdbx_seq_one_letter_code
_entity_poly.pdbx_strand_id
1 'polypeptide(L)'
;MDFPMLDGSKINILTRIGVHYNVFGPFLLNDNDGSVTDALKETWMRDSHAINQEISKQWLQGKGKWPVTWATFLSVLKNMDMKALAFDIESSLRSLSLWGKSSPQGRY
;
A
#
# COMPACT_ATOMS: atom_id res chain seq x y z
N MET A 1 -5.25 -3.55 -5.74
CA MET A 1 -5.68 -4.27 -4.53
C MET A 1 -7.07 -3.77 -4.21
N ASP A 2 -8.09 -4.57 -4.53
CA ASP A 2 -9.47 -4.21 -4.21
C ASP A 2 -9.75 -4.50 -2.74
N PHE A 3 -10.39 -3.54 -2.08
CA PHE A 3 -10.65 -3.60 -0.66
C PHE A 3 -12.11 -3.23 -0.36
N PRO A 4 -12.83 -4.07 0.39
CA PRO A 4 -14.23 -3.80 0.74
C PRO A 4 -14.33 -2.65 1.74
N MET A 5 -15.30 -1.78 1.49
CA MET A 5 -15.65 -0.65 2.34
C MET A 5 -16.91 -0.92 3.15
N LEU A 6 -17.10 -0.15 4.23
CA LEU A 6 -18.27 -0.26 5.10
C LEU A 6 -19.61 0.03 4.39
N ASP A 7 -19.59 0.88 3.36
CA ASP A 7 -20.75 1.20 2.53
C ASP A 7 -21.07 0.11 1.49
N GLY A 8 -20.36 -1.03 1.53
CA GLY A 8 -20.51 -2.13 0.59
C GLY A 8 -19.78 -1.92 -0.74
N SER A 9 -19.16 -0.76 -0.96
CA SER A 9 -18.34 -0.51 -2.14
C SER A 9 -17.00 -1.23 -2.07
N LYS A 10 -16.31 -1.33 -3.21
CA LYS A 10 -14.91 -1.77 -3.28
C LYS A 10 -14.06 -0.61 -3.76
N ILE A 11 -12.96 -0.35 -3.06
CA ILE A 11 -11.97 0.62 -3.50
C ILE A 11 -10.71 -0.10 -3.96
N ASN A 12 -10.12 0.36 -5.06
CA ASN A 12 -8.77 -0.05 -5.41
C ASN A 12 -7.78 0.88 -4.70
N ILE A 13 -7.18 0.40 -3.61
CA ILE A 13 -6.28 1.20 -2.75
C ILE A 13 -5.11 1.75 -3.58
N LEU A 14 -4.57 0.96 -4.50
CA LEU A 14 -3.42 1.36 -5.32
C LEU A 14 -3.76 2.49 -6.29
N THR A 15 -4.99 2.48 -6.82
CA THR A 15 -5.49 3.59 -7.65
C THR A 15 -5.66 4.87 -6.82
N ARG A 16 -6.08 4.75 -5.55
CA ARG A 16 -6.18 5.91 -4.64
C ARG A 16 -4.82 6.49 -4.26
N ILE A 17 -3.78 5.65 -4.18
CA ILE A 17 -2.39 6.11 -4.01
C ILE A 17 -1.92 6.86 -5.26
N GLY A 18 -2.23 6.33 -6.46
CA GLY A 18 -1.94 7.01 -7.72
C GLY A 18 -0.48 7.46 -7.81
N VAL A 19 -0.24 8.71 -8.20
CA VAL A 19 1.10 9.27 -8.39
C VAL A 19 1.90 9.48 -7.08
N HIS A 20 1.27 9.28 -5.92
CA HIS A 20 1.96 9.33 -4.63
C HIS A 20 2.89 8.13 -4.40
N TYR A 21 3.01 7.21 -5.37
CA TYR A 21 4.03 6.14 -5.39
C TYR A 21 5.45 6.65 -5.12
N ASN A 22 5.75 7.90 -5.51
CA ASN A 22 7.06 8.54 -5.30
C ASN A 22 7.42 8.73 -3.83
N VAL A 23 6.43 8.76 -2.94
CA VAL A 23 6.62 8.87 -1.50
C VAL A 23 6.28 7.54 -0.84
N PHE A 24 5.21 6.89 -1.28
CA PHE A 24 4.77 5.57 -0.80
C PHE A 24 5.83 4.48 -0.95
N GLY A 25 6.46 4.38 -2.13
CA GLY A 25 7.48 3.38 -2.44
C GLY A 25 8.67 3.44 -1.49
N PRO A 26 9.36 4.60 -1.40
CA PRO A 26 10.49 4.79 -0.50
C PRO A 26 10.16 4.43 0.95
N PHE A 27 9.02 4.90 1.47
CA PHE A 27 8.62 4.62 2.84
C PHE A 27 8.26 3.15 3.07
N LEU A 28 7.51 2.52 2.17
CA LEU A 28 7.03 1.15 2.37
C LEU A 28 8.17 0.12 2.16
N LEU A 29 9.06 0.38 1.20
CA LEU A 29 10.19 -0.50 0.87
C LEU A 29 11.45 -0.24 1.70
N ASN A 30 11.43 0.73 2.63
CA ASN A 30 12.64 1.25 3.29
C ASN A 30 13.75 1.63 2.26
N ASP A 31 13.32 2.10 1.10
CA ASP A 31 14.15 2.50 -0.03
C ASP A 31 14.61 3.94 0.18
N ASN A 32 15.53 4.12 1.14
CA ASN A 32 15.93 5.43 1.66
C ASN A 32 16.61 6.34 0.62
N ASP A 33 17.24 5.75 -0.40
CA ASP A 33 17.87 6.47 -1.51
C ASP A 33 16.95 6.60 -2.74
N GLY A 34 15.76 6.00 -2.70
CA GLY A 34 14.79 6.01 -3.79
C GLY A 34 15.17 5.15 -4.99
N SER A 35 16.29 4.40 -4.93
CA SER A 35 16.84 3.66 -6.06
C SER A 35 15.89 2.58 -6.60
N VAL A 36 15.19 1.88 -5.70
CA VAL A 36 14.21 0.86 -6.09
C VAL A 36 13.02 1.53 -6.76
N THR A 37 12.52 2.63 -6.19
CA THR A 37 11.38 3.37 -6.72
C THR A 37 11.70 3.99 -8.07
N ASP A 38 12.91 4.51 -8.28
CA ASP A 38 13.35 5.07 -9.56
C ASP A 38 13.50 3.99 -10.64
N ALA A 39 14.10 2.84 -10.32
CA ALA A 39 14.16 1.70 -11.24
C ALA A 39 12.77 1.21 -11.67
N LEU A 40 11.79 1.25 -10.77
CA LEU A 40 10.39 0.93 -11.09
C LEU A 40 9.75 1.98 -12.01
N LYS A 41 10.08 3.27 -11.87
CA LYS A 41 9.59 4.31 -12.78
C LYS A 41 10.06 4.09 -14.21
N GLU A 42 11.32 3.68 -14.37
CA GLU A 42 11.89 3.36 -15.68
C GLU A 42 11.25 2.10 -16.27
N THR A 43 11.19 1.02 -15.48
CA THR A 43 10.63 -0.28 -15.90
C THR A 43 9.18 -0.17 -16.36
N TRP A 44 8.37 0.58 -15.61
CA TRP A 44 6.93 0.70 -15.85
C TRP A 44 6.54 1.98 -16.58
N MET A 45 7.49 2.69 -17.18
CA MET A 45 7.24 3.92 -17.95
C MET A 45 6.36 4.94 -17.21
N ARG A 46 6.59 5.10 -15.90
CA ARG A 46 5.83 5.99 -15.01
C ARG A 46 4.33 5.65 -14.86
N ASP A 47 3.90 4.45 -15.25
CA ASP A 47 2.55 3.95 -14.97
C ASP A 47 2.36 3.80 -13.45
N SER A 48 1.62 4.75 -12.87
CA SER A 48 1.38 4.79 -11.43
C SER A 48 0.70 3.53 -10.88
N HIS A 49 -0.14 2.87 -11.67
CA HIS A 49 -0.86 1.69 -11.22
C HIS A 49 0.09 0.50 -11.16
N ALA A 50 0.86 0.26 -12.23
CA ALA A 50 1.84 -0.82 -12.28
C ALA A 50 2.95 -0.64 -11.23
N ILE A 51 3.42 0.60 -11.03
CA ILE A 51 4.44 0.91 -10.02
C ILE A 51 3.90 0.61 -8.61
N ASN A 52 2.70 1.07 -8.27
CA ASN A 52 2.11 0.78 -6.96
C ASN A 52 1.87 -0.72 -6.73
N GLN A 53 1.50 -1.46 -7.77
CA GLN A 53 1.37 -2.91 -7.71
C GLN A 53 2.70 -3.59 -7.41
N GLU A 54 3.77 -3.22 -8.10
CA GLU A 54 5.08 -3.84 -7.90
C GLU A 54 5.69 -3.45 -6.55
N ILE A 55 5.54 -2.18 -6.10
CA ILE A 55 5.91 -1.76 -4.73
C ILE A 55 5.19 -2.64 -3.70
N SER A 56 3.86 -2.76 -3.82
CA SER A 56 3.07 -3.54 -2.86
C SER A 56 3.44 -5.02 -2.87
N LYS A 57 3.73 -5.58 -4.05
CA LYS A 57 4.21 -6.95 -4.22
C LYS A 57 5.55 -7.17 -3.52
N GLN A 58 6.53 -6.30 -3.74
CA GLN A 58 7.83 -6.41 -3.09
C GLN A 58 7.69 -6.34 -1.56
N TRP A 59 6.87 -5.42 -1.06
CA TRP A 59 6.59 -5.32 0.37
C TRP A 59 5.92 -6.58 0.94
N LEU A 60 4.92 -7.14 0.24
CA LEU A 60 4.26 -8.38 0.63
C LEU A 60 5.20 -9.60 0.61
N GLN A 61 6.23 -9.56 -0.22
CA GLN A 61 7.33 -10.54 -0.24
C GLN A 61 8.36 -10.31 0.87
N GLY A 62 8.17 -9.30 1.72
CA GLY A 62 9.07 -9.00 2.82
C GLY A 62 10.24 -8.08 2.48
N LYS A 63 10.24 -7.48 1.29
CA LYS A 63 11.22 -6.45 0.91
C LYS A 63 10.69 -5.12 1.41
N GLY A 64 11.17 -4.65 2.56
CA GLY A 64 10.83 -3.33 3.09
C GLY A 64 10.45 -3.28 4.56
N LYS A 65 9.45 -2.47 4.89
CA LYS A 65 8.99 -2.28 6.27
C LYS A 65 8.38 -3.55 6.84
N TRP A 66 8.93 -3.99 7.97
CA TRP A 66 8.40 -5.07 8.79
C TRP A 66 7.73 -4.53 10.05
N PRO A 67 6.69 -5.22 10.57
CA PRO A 67 6.11 -6.45 10.04
C PRO A 67 5.18 -6.20 8.83
N VAL A 68 5.02 -7.18 7.94
CA VAL A 68 4.08 -7.10 6.79
C VAL A 68 2.64 -7.24 7.29
N THR A 69 2.05 -6.12 7.71
CA THR A 69 0.72 -6.05 8.32
C THR A 69 -0.05 -4.82 7.87
N TRP A 70 -1.37 -4.86 8.01
CA TRP A 70 -2.21 -3.69 7.79
C TRP A 70 -1.84 -2.51 8.69
N ALA A 71 -1.41 -2.74 9.93
CA ALA A 71 -0.99 -1.67 10.83
C ALA A 71 0.22 -0.91 10.28
N THR A 72 1.22 -1.63 9.76
CA THR A 72 2.39 -1.04 9.10
C THR A 72 2.00 -0.25 7.86
N PHE A 73 1.14 -0.83 7.02
CA PHE A 73 0.64 -0.16 5.81
C PHE A 73 -0.10 1.14 6.13
N LEU A 74 -1.01 1.11 7.11
CA LEU A 74 -1.78 2.27 7.56
C LEU A 74 -0.88 3.35 8.18
N SER A 75 0.17 2.96 8.90
CA SER A 75 1.17 3.90 9.42
C SER A 75 1.87 4.65 8.27
N VAL A 76 2.24 3.95 7.20
CA VAL A 76 2.82 4.59 6.01
C VAL A 76 1.83 5.55 5.36
N LEU A 77 0.57 5.15 5.13
CA LEU A 77 -0.44 6.06 4.57
C LEU A 77 -0.66 7.31 5.43
N LYS A 78 -0.69 7.16 6.76
CA LYS A 78 -0.82 8.30 7.70
C LYS A 78 0.38 9.25 7.63
N ASN A 79 1.59 8.72 7.46
CA ASN A 79 2.81 9.52 7.31
C ASN A 79 2.85 10.27 5.97
N MET A 80 2.17 9.77 4.94
CA MET A 80 2.03 10.43 3.64
C MET A 80 0.89 11.46 3.58
N ASP A 81 0.31 11.82 4.73
CA ASP A 81 -0.90 12.65 4.83
C ASP A 81 -2.15 12.06 4.14
N MET A 82 -2.15 10.77 3.78
CA MET A 82 -3.32 10.06 3.27
C MET A 82 -4.24 9.58 4.41
N LYS A 83 -4.48 10.45 5.40
CA LYS A 83 -5.20 10.12 6.65
C LYS A 83 -6.63 9.67 6.41
N ALA A 84 -7.33 10.29 5.46
CA ALA A 84 -8.71 9.91 5.11
C ALA A 84 -8.77 8.47 4.57
N LEU A 85 -7.92 8.14 3.61
CA LEU A 85 -7.80 6.78 3.07
C LEU A 85 -7.41 5.77 4.16
N ALA A 86 -6.47 6.14 5.04
CA ALA A 86 -6.07 5.28 6.14
C ALA A 86 -7.22 5.04 7.14
N PHE A 87 -8.01 6.08 7.45
CA PHE A 87 -9.18 5.97 8.34
C PHE A 87 -10.27 5.07 7.75
N ASP A 88 -10.55 5.22 6.46
CA ASP A 88 -11.50 4.41 5.70
C ASP A 88 -11.13 2.92 5.72
N ILE A 89 -9.87 2.61 5.43
CA ILE A 89 -9.36 1.23 5.48
C ILE A 89 -9.38 0.70 6.91
N GLU A 90 -8.93 1.48 7.90
CA GLU A 90 -8.93 1.09 9.31
C GLU A 90 -10.33 0.77 9.84
N SER A 91 -11.32 1.59 9.50
CA SER A 91 -12.71 1.40 9.92
C SER A 91 -13.30 0.11 9.35
N SER A 92 -13.07 -0.15 8.07
CA SER A 92 -13.45 -1.40 7.41
C SER A 92 -12.75 -2.62 8.01
N LEU A 93 -11.43 -2.55 8.27
CA LEU A 93 -10.69 -3.65 8.91
C LEU A 93 -11.23 -3.99 10.30
N ARG A 94 -11.58 -2.97 11.10
CA ARG A 94 -12.15 -3.15 12.44
C ARG A 94 -13.53 -3.81 12.36
N SER A 95 -14.40 -3.35 11.47
CA SER A 95 -15.72 -3.95 11.28
C SER A 95 -15.65 -5.39 10.79
N LEU A 96 -14.64 -5.73 9.97
CA LEU A 96 -14.44 -7.08 9.45
C LEU A 96 -13.66 -8.01 10.40
N SER A 97 -13.28 -7.53 11.60
CA SER A 97 -12.43 -8.28 12.55
C SER A 97 -11.10 -8.75 11.92
N LEU A 98 -10.56 -7.95 11.00
CA LEU A 98 -9.28 -8.17 10.32
C LEU A 98 -8.13 -7.34 10.92
N TRP A 99 -8.42 -6.53 11.93
CA TRP A 99 -7.42 -5.73 12.62
C TRP A 99 -6.34 -6.60 13.27
N GLY A 100 -5.07 -6.24 13.04
CA GLY A 100 -3.92 -6.99 13.57
C GLY A 100 -3.62 -8.32 12.87
N LYS A 101 -4.40 -8.73 11.86
CA LYS A 101 -4.07 -9.90 11.03
C LYS A 101 -3.02 -9.52 9.98
N SER A 102 -2.14 -10.48 9.65
CA SER A 102 -1.28 -10.40 8.48
C SER A 102 -2.12 -10.03 7.25
N SER A 103 -1.60 -9.15 6.38
CA SER A 103 -2.27 -8.81 5.12
C SER A 103 -2.64 -10.09 4.38
N PRO A 104 -3.79 -10.15 3.67
CA PRO A 104 -4.17 -11.35 2.95
C PRO A 104 -3.00 -11.72 2.04
N GLN A 105 -2.34 -12.83 2.35
CA GLN A 105 -1.45 -13.50 1.41
C GLN A 105 -2.38 -14.09 0.35
N GLY A 106 -2.85 -13.21 -0.54
CA GLY A 106 -3.83 -13.49 -1.56
C GLY A 106 -3.13 -13.71 -2.88
N ARG A 107 -2.90 -14.99 -3.16
CA ARG A 107 -2.52 -15.63 -4.44
C ARG A 107 -2.73 -14.72 -5.67
N TYR A 108 -1.64 -14.49 -6.39
CA TYR A 108 -1.63 -14.00 -7.76
C TYR A 108 -2.40 -14.93 -8.69
#